data_AF-A0A352CIC7-F1
#
_entry.id   AF-A0A352CIC7-F1
#
_cell.length_a   1.000
_cell.length_b   1.000
_cell.length_c   1.000
_cell.angle_alpha   90.00
_cell.angle_beta   90.00
_cell.angle_gamma   90.00
#
_symmetry.space_group_name_H-M   'P 1'
#
loop_
_entity.id
_entity.type
_entity.pdbx_description
1 polymer ?
#
loop_
_entity_poly.entity_id
_entity_poly.type
_entity_poly.pdbx_seq_one_letter_code
_entity_poly.pdbx_strand_id
1 'polypeptide(L)'
;PLFSDDYLRLSPILQPGSTVLIVGYLKQRYNRNEFEFKVNGVTLAETMLANLTRSLTVEVQPKDINAELIRFFEKNIKRNPGKTAFKLILNDVHKKMKVNLIATSYGIELNPELVQFLETTPGIGMMVQSH
;
A
#
# COMPACT_ATOMS: atom_id res chain seq x y z
N PRO A 1 -26.16 -1.73 -20.08
CA PRO A 1 -26.47 -2.55 -18.88
C PRO A 1 -25.16 -3.12 -18.34
N LEU A 2 -24.89 -3.03 -17.04
CA LEU A 2 -23.91 -3.93 -16.42
C LEU A 2 -24.54 -5.32 -16.55
N PHE A 3 -24.19 -6.03 -17.63
CA PHE A 3 -24.85 -7.27 -18.03
C PHE A 3 -24.31 -8.39 -17.14
N SER A 4 -25.22 -8.96 -16.34
CA SER A 4 -25.24 -10.24 -15.63
C SER A 4 -23.92 -10.91 -15.20
N ASP A 5 -23.00 -11.20 -16.12
CA ASP A 5 -21.73 -11.89 -15.82
C ASP A 5 -20.80 -11.06 -14.95
N ASP A 6 -20.69 -9.76 -15.20
CA ASP A 6 -19.86 -8.88 -14.37
C ASP A 6 -20.47 -8.77 -12.96
N TYR A 7 -21.80 -8.69 -12.85
CA TYR A 7 -22.45 -8.65 -11.53
C TYR A 7 -22.20 -9.92 -10.73
N LEU A 8 -22.31 -11.10 -11.35
CA LEU A 8 -22.04 -12.39 -10.68
C LEU A 8 -20.57 -12.54 -10.25
N ARG A 9 -19.63 -12.00 -11.03
CA ARG A 9 -18.19 -12.01 -10.68
C ARG A 9 -17.84 -11.00 -9.58
N LEU A 10 -18.49 -9.84 -9.58
CA LEU A 10 -18.17 -8.73 -8.70
C LEU A 10 -18.96 -8.76 -7.38
N SER A 11 -20.14 -9.39 -7.36
CA SER A 11 -21.00 -9.50 -6.17
C SER A 11 -20.33 -10.11 -4.93
N PRO A 12 -19.43 -11.12 -5.03
CA PRO A 12 -18.70 -11.64 -3.88
C PRO A 12 -17.69 -10.65 -3.29
N ILE A 13 -17.18 -9.73 -4.10
CA ILE A 13 -16.17 -8.72 -3.71
C ILE A 13 -16.86 -7.45 -3.20
N LEU A 14 -18.04 -7.14 -3.74
CA LEU A 14 -18.86 -5.98 -3.41
C LEU A 14 -19.84 -6.29 -2.27
N GLN A 15 -19.34 -6.82 -1.15
CA GLN A 15 -20.16 -7.00 0.05
C GLN A 15 -20.20 -5.71 0.89
N PRO A 16 -21.35 -5.39 1.50
CA PRO A 16 -21.45 -4.27 2.44
C PRO A 16 -20.36 -4.36 3.52
N GLY A 17 -19.61 -3.27 3.71
CA GLY A 17 -18.48 -3.21 4.65
C GLY A 17 -17.11 -3.52 4.05
N SER A 18 -17.03 -3.99 2.80
CA SER A 18 -15.76 -4.23 2.11
C SER A 18 -15.21 -2.95 1.47
N THR A 19 -13.90 -2.73 1.57
CA THR A 19 -13.21 -1.65 0.84
C THR A 19 -12.63 -2.21 -0.46
N VAL A 20 -13.00 -1.61 -1.59
CA VAL A 20 -12.64 -2.10 -2.93
C VAL A 20 -12.01 -1.02 -3.79
N LEU A 21 -11.07 -1.41 -4.64
CA LEU A 21 -10.54 -0.60 -5.73
C LEU A 21 -11.25 -0.98 -7.03
N ILE A 22 -11.80 0.02 -7.73
CA ILE A 22 -12.44 -0.16 -9.03
C ILE A 22 -11.55 0.49 -10.09
N VAL A 23 -11.06 -0.31 -11.04
CA VAL A 23 -10.28 0.16 -12.19
C VAL A 23 -11.14 0.09 -13.44
N GLY A 24 -11.13 1.14 -14.24
CA GLY A 24 -11.97 1.26 -15.44
C GLY A 24 -11.52 2.36 -16.38
N TYR A 25 -12.29 2.60 -17.43
CA TYR A 25 -12.04 3.64 -18.42
C TYR A 25 -13.32 4.41 -18.75
N LEU A 26 -13.17 5.66 -19.18
CA LEU A 26 -14.28 6.47 -19.68
C LEU A 26 -14.50 6.16 -21.16
N LYS A 27 -15.73 5.79 -21.53
CA LYS A 27 -16.15 5.58 -22.91
C LYS A 27 -17.25 6.57 -23.26
N GLN A 28 -17.08 7.33 -24.34
CA GLN A 28 -18.13 8.21 -24.82
C GLN A 28 -19.37 7.40 -25.20
N ARG A 29 -20.54 7.83 -24.74
CA ARG A 29 -21.81 7.19 -25.10
C ARG A 29 -22.11 7.44 -26.57
N TYR A 30 -22.65 6.41 -27.23
CA TYR A 30 -23.06 6.54 -28.63
C TYR A 30 -24.08 7.68 -28.76
N ASN A 31 -23.78 8.64 -29.62
CA ASN A 31 -24.64 9.78 -29.94
C ASN A 31 -24.94 10.74 -28.78
N ARG A 32 -24.07 10.81 -27.76
CA ARG A 32 -24.12 11.82 -26.70
C ARG A 32 -22.71 12.35 -26.40
N ASN A 33 -22.62 13.59 -25.94
CA ASN A 33 -21.35 14.17 -25.43
C ASN A 33 -21.08 13.79 -23.96
N GLU A 34 -21.64 12.67 -23.51
CA GLU A 34 -21.51 12.16 -22.14
C GLU A 34 -20.55 10.98 -22.12
N PHE A 35 -19.67 10.93 -21.12
CA PHE A 35 -18.81 9.78 -20.86
C PHE A 35 -19.47 8.82 -19.87
N GLU A 36 -19.44 7.53 -20.19
CA GLU A 36 -19.81 6.46 -19.28
C GLU A 36 -18.54 5.80 -18.74
N PHE A 37 -18.43 5.68 -17.41
CA PHE A 37 -17.37 4.90 -16.79
C PHE A 37 -17.66 3.40 -16.93
N LYS A 38 -16.77 2.70 -17.63
CA LYS A 38 -16.78 1.24 -17.79
C LYS A 38 -15.77 0.62 -16.85
N VAL A 39 -16.23 -0.31 -16.01
CA VAL A 39 -15.39 -1.05 -15.06
C VAL A 39 -14.63 -2.15 -15.80
N ASN A 40 -13.32 -2.22 -15.61
CA ASN A 40 -12.45 -3.29 -16.11
C ASN A 40 -12.18 -4.36 -15.06
N GLY A 41 -12.14 -3.96 -13.78
CA GLY A 41 -11.89 -4.87 -12.68
C GLY A 41 -12.20 -4.24 -11.33
N VAL A 42 -12.54 -5.08 -10.37
CA VAL A 42 -12.69 -4.72 -8.96
C VAL A 42 -11.84 -5.67 -8.14
N THR A 43 -11.09 -5.11 -7.21
CA THR A 43 -10.21 -5.87 -6.32
C THR A 43 -10.41 -5.40 -4.89
N LEU A 44 -10.30 -6.28 -3.89
CA LEU A 44 -10.26 -5.86 -2.49
C LEU A 44 -9.03 -4.96 -2.26
N ALA A 45 -9.20 -3.90 -1.46
CA ALA A 45 -8.11 -2.97 -1.15
C ALA A 45 -6.94 -3.67 -0.44
N GLU A 46 -7.23 -4.66 0.40
CA GLU A 46 -6.22 -5.50 1.07
C GLU A 46 -5.36 -6.27 0.06
N THR A 47 -6.00 -6.85 -0.96
CA THR A 47 -5.32 -7.56 -2.06
C THR A 47 -4.51 -6.59 -2.93
N MET A 48 -4.91 -5.31 -3.03
CA MET A 48 -4.13 -4.26 -3.69
C MET A 48 -2.88 -3.90 -2.88
N LEU A 49 -2.99 -3.70 -1.57
CA LEU A 49 -1.84 -3.41 -0.71
C LEU A 49 -0.77 -4.49 -0.81
N ALA A 50 -1.18 -5.77 -0.86
CA ALA A 50 -0.27 -6.89 -1.02
C ALA A 50 0.34 -7.03 -2.44
N ASN A 51 -0.44 -6.78 -3.50
CA ASN A 51 -0.01 -7.08 -4.88
C ASN A 51 0.56 -5.90 -5.66
N LEU A 52 0.15 -4.67 -5.36
CA LEU A 52 0.55 -3.48 -6.12
C LEU A 52 1.63 -2.65 -5.44
N THR A 53 1.90 -2.89 -4.15
CA THR A 53 2.96 -2.17 -3.43
C THR A 53 4.33 -2.70 -3.82
N ARG A 54 5.05 -1.95 -4.65
CA ARG A 54 6.41 -2.30 -5.08
C ARG A 54 7.43 -2.00 -3.97
N SER A 55 7.25 -0.89 -3.27
CA SER A 55 8.14 -0.53 -2.16
C SER A 55 7.46 0.24 -1.06
N LEU A 56 7.83 -0.07 0.18
CA LEU A 56 7.52 0.71 1.37
C LEU A 56 8.75 1.53 1.75
N THR A 57 8.59 2.85 1.80
CA THR A 57 9.60 3.76 2.33
C THR A 57 9.13 4.33 3.66
N VAL A 58 9.92 4.11 4.70
CA VAL A 58 9.72 4.64 6.05
C VAL A 58 10.75 5.76 6.25
N GLU A 59 10.30 6.95 6.62
CA GLU A 59 11.16 8.10 6.92
C GLU A 59 11.03 8.46 8.40
N VAL A 60 12.16 8.57 9.10
CA VAL A 60 12.19 8.82 10.55
C VAL A 60 13.36 9.75 10.91
N GLN A 61 13.20 10.57 11.94
CA GLN A 61 14.34 11.33 12.47
C GLN A 61 15.20 10.42 13.35
N PRO A 62 16.54 10.55 13.34
CA PRO A 62 17.42 9.70 14.15
C PRO A 62 17.07 9.67 15.65
N LYS A 63 16.53 10.78 16.18
CA LYS A 63 16.12 10.92 17.58
C LYS A 63 14.89 10.09 17.96
N ASP A 64 14.07 9.74 16.97
CA ASP A 64 12.81 9.01 17.15
C ASP A 64 13.03 7.49 16.97
N ILE A 65 14.24 7.06 16.61
CA ILE A 65 14.62 5.65 16.57
C ILE A 65 14.85 5.17 17.99
N ASN A 66 14.02 4.22 18.42
CA ASN A 66 14.16 3.56 19.71
C ASN A 66 14.31 2.04 19.53
N ALA A 67 14.66 1.37 20.64
CA ALA A 67 14.87 -0.09 20.63
C ALA A 67 13.58 -0.88 20.38
N GLU A 68 12.41 -0.30 20.62
CA GLU A 68 11.11 -0.94 20.34
C GLU A 68 10.84 -1.00 18.83
N LEU A 69 11.03 0.13 18.14
CA LEU A 69 10.92 0.25 16.68
C LEU A 69 11.84 -0.74 15.99
N ILE A 70 13.13 -0.78 16.38
CA ILE A 70 14.11 -1.71 15.80
C ILE A 70 13.66 -3.16 15.99
N ARG A 71 13.24 -3.52 17.21
CA ARG A 71 12.79 -4.89 17.53
C ARG A 71 11.51 -5.26 16.77
N PHE A 72 10.58 -4.32 16.61
CA PHE A 72 9.37 -4.55 15.84
C PHE A 72 9.69 -4.88 14.39
N PHE A 73 10.46 -4.02 13.70
CA PHE A 73 10.82 -4.26 12.30
C PHE A 73 11.62 -5.55 12.14
N GLU A 74 12.62 -5.80 12.99
CA GLU A 74 13.40 -7.03 12.91
C GLU A 74 12.52 -8.28 13.04
N LYS A 75 11.58 -8.27 13.99
CA LYS A 75 10.65 -9.40 14.21
C LYS A 75 9.63 -9.54 13.08
N ASN A 76 9.06 -8.43 12.60
CA ASN A 76 8.04 -8.46 11.55
C ASN A 76 8.63 -8.89 10.21
N ILE A 77 9.81 -8.36 9.84
CA ILE A 77 10.53 -8.72 8.61
C ILE A 77 10.89 -10.21 8.58
N LYS A 78 11.41 -10.75 9.69
CA LYS A 78 11.77 -12.18 9.77
C LYS A 78 10.55 -13.09 9.72
N ARG A 79 9.41 -12.66 10.28
CA ARG A 79 8.18 -13.47 10.34
C ARG A 79 7.38 -13.41 9.05
N ASN A 80 7.36 -12.27 8.37
CA ASN A 80 6.54 -12.00 7.19
C ASN A 80 7.40 -11.53 6.01
N PRO A 81 8.23 -12.44 5.43
CA PRO A 81 8.98 -12.11 4.23
C PRO A 81 8.03 -11.92 3.04
N GLY A 82 8.34 -10.98 2.15
CA GLY A 82 7.48 -10.68 1.00
C GLY A 82 8.19 -10.06 -0.19
N LYS A 83 7.41 -9.62 -1.17
CA LYS A 83 7.92 -9.06 -2.44
C LYS A 83 8.12 -7.54 -2.40
N THR A 84 7.61 -6.87 -1.37
CA THR A 84 7.70 -5.41 -1.24
C THR A 84 9.11 -5.01 -0.82
N ALA A 85 9.76 -4.15 -1.60
CA ALA A 85 11.07 -3.61 -1.22
C ALA A 85 10.94 -2.68 -0.01
N PHE A 86 11.82 -2.82 0.98
CA PHE A 86 11.82 -1.97 2.17
C PHE A 86 12.97 -0.95 2.12
N LYS A 87 12.63 0.31 2.33
CA LYS A 87 13.57 1.41 2.44
C LYS A 87 13.33 2.19 3.73
N LEU A 88 14.38 2.36 4.53
CA LEU A 88 14.38 3.23 5.69
C LEU A 88 15.20 4.49 5.36
N ILE A 89 14.64 5.64 5.64
CA ILE A 89 15.25 6.95 5.43
C ILE A 89 15.43 7.59 6.78
N LEU A 90 16.67 7.87 7.15
CA LEU A 90 16.99 8.67 8.32
C LEU A 90 17.17 10.11 7.87
N ASN A 91 16.27 11.00 8.30
CA ASN A 91 16.29 12.41 7.94
C ASN A 91 16.53 13.27 9.18
N ASP A 92 17.74 13.78 9.32
CA ASP A 92 18.10 14.75 10.36
C ASP A 92 17.92 16.17 9.80
N VAL A 93 16.79 16.79 10.16
CA VAL A 93 16.43 18.14 9.73
C VAL A 93 17.41 19.19 10.29
N HIS A 94 17.96 18.96 11.50
CA HIS A 94 18.89 19.90 12.14
C HIS A 94 20.25 19.89 11.47
N LYS A 95 20.77 18.70 11.14
CA LYS A 95 22.06 18.53 10.45
C LYS A 95 21.94 18.57 8.93
N LYS A 96 20.72 18.73 8.38
CA LYS A 96 20.42 18.66 6.95
C LYS A 96 21.00 17.40 6.29
N MET A 97 20.92 16.27 7.01
CA MET A 97 21.54 15.02 6.60
C MET A 97 20.47 13.97 6.34
N LYS A 98 20.54 13.32 5.17
CA LYS A 98 19.62 12.26 4.76
C LYS A 98 20.40 10.99 4.45
N VAL A 99 20.11 9.91 5.16
CA VAL A 99 20.74 8.60 4.97
C VAL A 99 19.67 7.62 4.49
N ASN A 100 19.93 6.95 3.38
CA ASN A 100 19.05 5.93 2.82
C ASN A 100 19.59 4.54 3.15
N LEU A 101 18.78 3.73 3.82
CA LEU A 101 19.04 2.34 4.15
C LEU A 101 18.06 1.49 3.33
N ILE A 102 18.58 0.71 2.39
CA ILE A 102 17.75 -0.09 1.48
C ILE A 102 18.02 -1.56 1.79
N ALA A 103 16.96 -2.33 2.07
CA ALA A 103 17.07 -3.76 2.18
C ALA A 103 17.25 -4.37 0.78
N THR A 104 18.42 -4.97 0.52
CA THR A 104 18.76 -5.57 -0.77
C THR A 104 18.55 -7.08 -0.81
N SER A 105 18.57 -7.75 0.34
CA SER A 105 18.55 -9.21 0.45
C SER A 105 17.20 -9.81 0.82
N TYR A 106 16.24 -9.00 1.29
CA TYR A 106 14.91 -9.46 1.69
C TYR A 106 13.87 -8.37 1.45
N GLY A 107 12.69 -8.78 0.97
CA GLY A 107 11.50 -7.96 0.92
C GLY A 107 10.56 -8.29 2.08
N ILE A 108 9.56 -7.43 2.28
CA ILE A 108 8.60 -7.54 3.37
C ILE A 108 7.20 -7.78 2.82
N GLU A 109 6.33 -8.36 3.64
CA GLU A 109 4.90 -8.38 3.35
C GLU A 109 4.22 -7.20 4.04
N LEU A 110 3.35 -6.49 3.30
CA LEU A 110 2.55 -5.41 3.86
C LEU A 110 1.36 -6.02 4.63
N ASN A 111 1.61 -6.43 5.87
CA ASN A 111 0.61 -7.08 6.72
C ASN A 111 -0.13 -6.06 7.62
N PRO A 112 -1.33 -6.39 8.12
CA PRO A 112 -2.12 -5.48 8.97
C PRO A 112 -1.38 -5.00 10.22
N GLU A 113 -0.56 -5.87 10.85
CA GLU A 113 0.24 -5.51 12.02
C GLU A 113 1.29 -4.44 11.70
N LEU A 114 1.96 -4.54 10.55
CA LEU A 114 2.91 -3.53 10.08
C LEU A 114 2.22 -2.19 9.80
N VAL A 115 1.07 -2.22 9.11
CA VAL A 115 0.30 -1.01 8.80
C VAL A 115 -0.15 -0.32 10.08
N GLN A 116 -0.74 -1.08 11.00
CA GLN A 116 -1.19 -0.56 12.29
C GLN A 116 -0.04 0.05 13.10
N PHE A 117 1.13 -0.62 13.14
CA PHE A 117 2.31 -0.09 13.82
C PHE A 117 2.77 1.24 13.22
N LEU A 118 2.80 1.35 11.89
CA LEU A 118 3.20 2.59 11.20
C LEU A 118 2.20 3.73 11.43
N GLU A 119 0.90 3.46 11.46
CA GLU A 119 -0.14 4.47 11.70
C GLU A 119 -0.16 4.97 13.14
N THR A 120 0.16 4.10 14.09
CA THR A 120 0.12 4.40 15.53
C THR A 120 1.42 4.99 16.06
N THR A 121 2.53 4.88 15.32
CA THR A 121 3.82 5.40 15.76
C THR A 121 4.00 6.86 15.35
N PRO A 122 3.95 7.81 16.29
CA PRO A 122 4.13 9.22 15.98
C PRO A 122 5.57 9.49 15.51
N GLY A 123 5.73 10.43 14.57
CA GLY A 123 7.04 10.85 14.07
C GLY A 123 7.62 9.97 12.94
N ILE A 124 6.88 8.95 12.49
CA ILE A 124 7.23 8.16 11.31
C ILE A 124 6.45 8.67 10.09
N GLY A 125 7.17 9.02 9.02
CA GLY A 125 6.62 9.25 7.71
C GLY A 125 6.54 7.94 6.92
N MET A 126 5.39 7.65 6.31
CA MET A 126 5.20 6.49 5.45
C MET A 126 4.96 6.95 4.00
N MET A 127 5.68 6.33 3.06
CA MET A 127 5.45 6.49 1.63
C MET A 127 5.36 5.12 0.96
N VAL A 128 4.25 4.90 0.26
CA VAL A 128 3.97 3.68 -0.48
C VAL A 128 4.14 3.98 -1.96
N GLN A 129 4.97 3.20 -2.66
CA GLN A 129 5.08 3.27 -4.12
C GLN A 129 4.37 2.09 -4.74
N SER A 130 3.31 2.37 -5.49
CA SER A 130 2.60 1.40 -6.32
C SER A 130 3.13 1.41 -7.76
N HIS A 131 2.83 0.33 -8.50
CA HIS A 131 3.11 0.22 -9.94
C HIS A 131 2.35 1.25 -10.79
#